data_AF-A0A1S6EZL4-F1
#
_entry.id   AF-A0A1S6EZL4-F1
#
_cell.length_a   1.000
_cell.length_b   1.000
_cell.length_c   1.000
_cell.angle_alpha   90.00
_cell.angle_beta   90.00
_cell.angle_gamma   90.00
#
_symmetry.space_group_name_H-M   'P 1'
#
loop_
_entity.id
_entity.type
_entity.pdbx_description
1 polymer ?
#
loop_
_entity_poly.entity_id
_entity_poly.type
_entity_poly.pdbx_seq_one_letter_code
_entity_poly.pdbx_strand_id
1 'polypeptide(L)'
;MVAELQVDATVSYGELTLTCHRDRIVSVLTDLRDRFGFQQLLDVCGVDYPDRVERFDVVYHLLSLTRNARVRVKVTTDEIQPVPSVITVYPSAEWFEREAFDMYGMLFSDHPDLRRLLTDYGFQGHPLRKDFPMTGYVEVRYDEQQRRVVYEPVKLTQEFRQFDFLSPWEGAEYPTDVLPGDEKAAQAIAVGTTAPSGGKA
;
A
#
# COMPACT_ATOMS: atom_id res chain seq x y z
N MET A 1 -8.33 15.46 15.30
CA MET A 1 -8.21 14.46 14.22
C MET A 1 -7.60 13.17 14.75
N VAL A 2 -6.30 13.15 15.09
CA VAL A 2 -5.58 11.93 15.53
C VAL A 2 -6.10 11.36 16.87
N ALA A 3 -6.24 12.21 17.90
CA ALA A 3 -6.71 11.79 19.23
C ALA A 3 -8.20 11.37 19.26
N GLU A 4 -9.04 11.91 18.39
CA GLU A 4 -10.46 11.55 18.30
C GLU A 4 -10.67 10.23 17.55
N LEU A 5 -9.83 9.96 16.55
CA LEU A 5 -9.89 8.72 15.77
C LEU A 5 -9.15 7.55 16.46
N GLN A 6 -8.41 7.81 17.55
CA GLN A 6 -7.55 6.84 18.24
C GLN A 6 -6.63 6.09 17.25
N VAL A 7 -6.02 6.84 16.34
CA VAL A 7 -5.07 6.34 15.35
C VAL A 7 -3.70 6.93 15.61
N ASP A 8 -2.64 6.21 15.25
CA ASP A 8 -1.29 6.76 15.28
C ASP A 8 -1.03 7.51 13.98
N ALA A 9 -0.51 8.73 14.07
CA ALA A 9 -0.22 9.55 12.89
C ALA A 9 1.27 9.80 12.76
N THR A 10 1.82 9.47 11.60
CA THR A 10 3.22 9.75 11.25
C THR A 10 3.25 10.60 9.99
N VAL A 11 4.03 11.68 10.01
CA VAL A 11 4.26 12.53 8.83
C VAL A 11 5.70 12.35 8.38
N SER A 12 5.89 11.88 7.16
CA SER A 12 7.21 11.70 6.55
C SER A 12 7.19 12.27 5.13
N TYR A 13 8.22 13.05 4.77
CA TYR A 13 8.36 13.64 3.43
C TYR A 13 7.11 14.41 2.93
N GLY A 14 6.34 15.01 3.85
CA GLY A 14 5.11 15.73 3.52
C GLY A 14 3.87 14.84 3.30
N GLU A 15 3.96 13.53 3.50
CA GLU A 15 2.84 12.60 3.45
C GLU A 15 2.36 12.22 4.85
N LEU A 16 1.04 12.32 5.10
CA LEU A 16 0.42 11.86 6.34
C LEU A 16 0.03 10.39 6.22
N THR A 17 0.59 9.57 7.12
CA THR A 17 0.23 8.17 7.30
C THR A 17 -0.48 7.98 8.64
N LEU A 18 -1.68 7.41 8.61
CA LEU A 18 -2.47 7.02 9.77
C LEU A 18 -2.39 5.51 9.93
N THR A 19 -1.94 5.01 11.08
CA THR A 19 -1.98 3.59 11.41
C THR A 19 -3.19 3.33 12.31
N CYS A 20 -4.03 2.38 11.94
CA CYS A 20 -5.22 2.03 12.71
C CYS A 20 -5.38 0.51 12.86
N HIS A 21 -6.14 0.12 13.88
CA HIS A 21 -6.50 -1.27 14.10
C HIS A 21 -7.59 -1.72 13.12
N ARG A 22 -7.50 -2.97 12.64
CA ARG A 22 -8.40 -3.55 11.63
C ARG A 22 -9.88 -3.37 11.93
N ASP A 23 -10.31 -3.60 13.17
CA ASP A 23 -11.73 -3.53 13.56
C ASP A 23 -12.36 -2.14 13.39
N ARG A 24 -11.52 -1.09 13.32
CA ARG A 24 -11.97 0.30 13.24
C ARG A 24 -11.85 0.90 11.85
N ILE A 25 -11.35 0.15 10.88
CA ILE A 25 -11.08 0.68 9.54
C ILE A 25 -12.31 1.36 8.91
N VAL A 26 -13.48 0.73 9.01
CA VAL A 26 -14.75 1.26 8.47
C VAL A 26 -15.13 2.59 9.14
N SER A 27 -15.03 2.66 10.47
CA SER A 27 -15.35 3.88 11.22
C SER A 27 -14.39 5.03 10.88
N VAL A 28 -13.09 4.74 10.80
CA VAL A 28 -12.05 5.73 10.47
C VAL A 28 -12.24 6.25 9.06
N LEU A 29 -12.47 5.36 8.08
CA LEU A 29 -12.69 5.75 6.69
C LEU A 29 -14.00 6.52 6.50
N THR A 30 -15.05 6.18 7.24
CA THR A 30 -16.31 6.96 7.25
C THR A 30 -16.09 8.38 7.75
N ASP A 31 -15.38 8.55 8.87
CA ASP A 31 -15.05 9.87 9.41
C ASP A 31 -14.15 10.68 8.47
N LEU A 32 -13.18 10.02 7.81
CA LEU A 32 -12.33 10.66 6.80
C LEU A 32 -13.15 11.16 5.60
N ARG A 33 -14.13 10.38 5.15
CA ARG A 33 -15.05 10.78 4.08
C ARG A 33 -15.94 11.94 4.51
N ASP A 34 -16.66 11.79 5.61
CA ASP A 34 -17.79 12.67 5.98
C ASP A 34 -17.33 13.96 6.68
N ARG A 35 -16.36 13.88 7.61
CA ARG A 35 -15.86 15.05 8.37
C ARG A 35 -14.70 15.72 7.66
N PHE A 36 -13.81 14.93 7.08
CA PHE A 36 -12.56 15.43 6.50
C PHE A 36 -12.58 15.56 4.98
N GLY A 37 -13.67 15.18 4.32
CA GLY A 37 -13.87 15.42 2.89
C GLY A 37 -12.92 14.61 1.99
N PHE A 38 -12.45 13.46 2.45
CA PHE A 38 -11.71 12.50 1.62
C PHE A 38 -12.71 11.70 0.78
N GLN A 39 -13.08 12.25 -0.37
CA GLN A 39 -14.16 11.72 -1.20
C GLN A 39 -13.71 10.57 -2.09
N GLN A 40 -12.43 10.53 -2.47
CA GLN A 40 -11.91 9.57 -3.44
C GLN A 40 -10.98 8.57 -2.75
N LEU A 41 -11.30 7.29 -2.90
CA LEU A 41 -10.38 6.18 -2.70
C LEU A 41 -9.58 5.99 -3.99
N LEU A 42 -8.26 6.20 -3.91
CA LEU A 42 -7.36 6.06 -5.04
C LEU A 42 -6.91 4.62 -5.24
N ASP A 43 -6.52 3.96 -4.15
CA ASP A 43 -5.90 2.64 -4.20
C ASP A 43 -6.04 1.91 -2.85
N VAL A 44 -6.03 0.57 -2.91
CA VAL A 44 -5.87 -0.32 -1.76
C VAL A 44 -4.76 -1.31 -2.08
N CYS A 45 -3.58 -1.09 -1.50
CA CYS A 45 -2.43 -1.97 -1.70
C CYS A 45 -2.26 -2.93 -0.53
N GLY A 46 -1.77 -4.14 -0.82
CA GLY A 46 -1.14 -5.00 0.18
C GLY A 46 0.37 -4.84 0.18
N VAL A 47 1.00 -5.00 1.34
CA VAL A 47 2.45 -5.18 1.46
C VAL A 47 2.73 -6.35 2.39
N ASP A 48 3.63 -7.24 2.00
CA ASP A 48 4.02 -8.42 2.76
C ASP A 48 5.40 -8.22 3.43
N TYR A 49 5.40 -8.27 4.76
CA TYR A 49 6.55 -8.19 5.66
C TYR A 49 6.69 -9.51 6.43
N PRO A 50 7.43 -10.50 5.89
CA PRO A 50 7.49 -11.84 6.47
C PRO A 50 8.14 -11.90 7.86
N ASP A 51 8.94 -10.90 8.22
CA ASP A 51 9.63 -10.84 9.53
C ASP A 51 8.69 -10.43 10.69
N ARG A 52 7.46 -9.98 10.39
CA ARG A 52 6.49 -9.52 11.40
C ARG A 52 5.48 -10.62 11.74
N VAL A 53 4.91 -10.54 12.95
CA VAL A 53 3.82 -11.44 13.39
C VAL A 53 2.56 -11.22 12.54
N GLU A 54 2.18 -9.96 12.36
CA GLU A 54 1.18 -9.55 11.38
C GLU A 54 1.90 -9.25 10.06
N ARG A 55 1.92 -10.24 9.17
CA ARG A 55 2.74 -10.20 7.95
C ARG A 55 2.25 -9.20 6.92
N PHE A 56 0.97 -8.85 6.90
CA PHE A 56 0.41 -8.02 5.84
C PHE A 56 0.06 -6.62 6.35
N ASP A 57 0.45 -5.61 5.58
CA ASP A 57 -0.04 -4.24 5.73
C ASP A 57 -1.04 -3.96 4.59
N VAL A 58 -2.29 -3.68 4.92
CA VAL A 58 -3.29 -3.13 3.98
C VAL A 58 -3.18 -1.61 4.02
N VAL A 59 -2.95 -1.00 2.87
CA VAL A 59 -2.70 0.43 2.72
C VAL A 59 -3.78 1.05 1.84
N TYR A 60 -4.55 1.98 2.40
CA TYR A 60 -5.55 2.76 1.68
C TYR A 60 -5.00 4.13 1.34
N HIS A 61 -5.09 4.52 0.08
CA HIS A 61 -4.74 5.87 -0.38
C HIS A 61 -5.99 6.68 -0.65
N LEU A 62 -6.11 7.82 0.03
CA LEU A 62 -7.26 8.70 -0.07
C LEU A 62 -6.85 10.06 -0.63
N LEU A 63 -7.75 10.64 -1.40
CA LEU A 63 -7.62 11.99 -1.94
C LEU A 63 -8.85 12.84 -1.58
N SER A 64 -8.58 14.02 -1.07
CA SER A 64 -9.57 15.08 -0.92
C SER A 64 -9.40 16.09 -2.06
N LEU A 65 -10.39 16.18 -2.94
CA LEU A 65 -10.38 17.16 -4.04
C LEU A 65 -10.61 18.59 -3.56
N THR A 66 -11.42 18.76 -2.51
CA THR A 66 -11.75 20.09 -1.97
C THR A 66 -10.57 20.74 -1.26
N ARG A 67 -9.74 19.94 -0.58
CA ARG A 67 -8.55 20.41 0.14
C ARG A 67 -7.25 20.18 -0.61
N ASN A 68 -7.32 19.48 -1.76
CA ASN A 68 -6.16 18.99 -2.51
C ASN A 68 -5.12 18.30 -1.61
N ALA A 69 -5.60 17.44 -0.72
CA ALA A 69 -4.79 16.77 0.30
C ALA A 69 -4.86 15.25 0.14
N ARG A 70 -3.74 14.57 0.41
CA ARG A 70 -3.62 13.10 0.36
C ARG A 70 -3.36 12.55 1.75
N VAL A 71 -3.96 11.41 2.04
CA VAL A 71 -3.74 10.67 3.28
C VAL A 71 -3.61 9.20 2.97
N ARG A 72 -2.67 8.55 3.67
CA ARG A 72 -2.48 7.10 3.64
C ARG A 72 -2.98 6.51 4.96
N VAL A 73 -3.83 5.50 4.90
CA VAL A 73 -4.27 4.75 6.08
C VAL A 73 -3.68 3.35 5.99
N LYS A 74 -3.04 2.88 7.07
CA LYS A 74 -2.41 1.57 7.16
C LYS A 74 -3.10 0.73 8.23
N VAL A 75 -3.36 -0.52 7.90
CA VAL A 75 -3.90 -1.55 8.78
C VAL A 75 -3.00 -2.76 8.70
N THR A 76 -2.69 -3.35 9.85
CA THR A 76 -1.92 -4.59 9.92
C THR A 76 -2.86 -5.79 10.04
N THR A 77 -2.53 -6.88 9.36
CA THR A 77 -3.31 -8.12 9.36
C THR A 77 -2.41 -9.35 9.20
N ASP A 78 -2.94 -10.50 9.60
CA ASP A 78 -2.33 -11.81 9.38
C ASP A 78 -3.06 -12.58 8.26
N GLU A 79 -2.76 -13.87 8.09
CA GLU A 79 -3.38 -14.72 7.06
C GLU A 79 -4.79 -15.21 7.41
N ILE A 80 -5.17 -15.16 8.68
CA ILE A 80 -6.34 -15.88 9.21
C ILE A 80 -7.43 -14.89 9.59
N GLN A 81 -7.04 -13.77 10.19
CA GLN A 81 -7.94 -12.73 10.67
C GLN A 81 -8.36 -11.87 9.48
N PRO A 82 -9.67 -11.77 9.23
CA PRO A 82 -10.18 -10.94 8.16
C PRO A 82 -10.15 -9.46 8.55
N VAL A 83 -9.93 -8.59 7.57
CA VAL A 83 -10.09 -7.14 7.69
C VAL A 83 -11.52 -6.76 7.26
N PRO A 84 -12.24 -5.90 7.99
CA PRO A 84 -13.54 -5.44 7.55
C PRO A 84 -13.49 -4.74 6.18
N SER A 85 -14.35 -5.16 5.25
CA SER A 85 -14.48 -4.55 3.93
C SER A 85 -14.97 -3.11 4.02
N VAL A 86 -14.46 -2.24 3.15
CA VAL A 86 -14.79 -0.82 3.10
C VAL A 86 -15.74 -0.48 1.94
N ILE A 87 -16.32 -1.47 1.27
CA ILE A 87 -17.25 -1.28 0.14
C ILE A 87 -18.43 -0.38 0.50
N THR A 88 -18.91 -0.46 1.75
CA THR A 88 -20.01 0.37 2.25
C THR A 88 -19.67 1.86 2.29
N VAL A 89 -18.38 2.21 2.46
CA VAL A 89 -17.91 3.60 2.47
C VAL A 89 -17.50 4.04 1.07
N TYR A 90 -16.73 3.19 0.39
CA TYR A 90 -16.22 3.43 -0.96
C TYR A 90 -16.54 2.22 -1.85
N PRO A 91 -17.55 2.32 -2.74
CA PRO A 91 -17.90 1.22 -3.64
C PRO A 91 -16.76 0.80 -4.57
N SER A 92 -15.81 1.70 -4.85
CA SER A 92 -14.61 1.37 -5.65
C SER A 92 -13.69 0.36 -4.97
N ALA A 93 -13.78 0.16 -3.66
CA ALA A 93 -12.96 -0.79 -2.91
C ALA A 93 -13.18 -2.25 -3.33
N GLU A 94 -14.33 -2.59 -3.91
CA GLU A 94 -14.68 -3.98 -4.27
C GLU A 94 -13.61 -4.66 -5.13
N TRP A 95 -13.11 -3.96 -6.16
CA TRP A 95 -12.11 -4.54 -7.06
C TRP A 95 -10.73 -4.62 -6.41
N PHE A 96 -10.35 -3.61 -5.63
CA PHE A 96 -9.05 -3.59 -4.96
C PHE A 96 -8.96 -4.60 -3.81
N GLU A 97 -10.03 -4.80 -3.05
CA GLU A 97 -10.09 -5.83 -2.00
C GLU A 97 -10.00 -7.25 -2.61
N ARG A 98 -10.63 -7.47 -3.78
CA ARG A 98 -10.48 -8.72 -4.53
C ARG A 98 -9.07 -8.94 -5.08
N GLU A 99 -8.43 -7.88 -5.56
CA GLU A 99 -7.04 -7.92 -6.00
C GLU A 99 -6.10 -8.25 -4.82
N ALA A 100 -6.29 -7.59 -3.67
CA ALA A 100 -5.55 -7.84 -2.45
C ALA A 100 -5.73 -9.30 -1.95
N PHE A 101 -6.93 -9.85 -2.06
CA PHE A 101 -7.20 -11.27 -1.80
C PHE A 101 -6.48 -12.19 -2.79
N ASP A 102 -6.52 -11.90 -4.09
CA ASP A 102 -5.91 -12.77 -5.11
C ASP A 102 -4.37 -12.76 -5.02
N MET A 103 -3.78 -11.58 -4.85
CA MET A 103 -2.33 -11.39 -4.87
C MET A 103 -1.62 -11.74 -3.56
N TYR A 104 -2.24 -11.43 -2.41
CA TYR A 104 -1.64 -11.61 -1.09
C TYR A 104 -2.39 -12.63 -0.22
N GLY A 105 -3.64 -12.98 -0.54
CA GLY A 105 -4.46 -13.88 0.28
C GLY A 105 -5.01 -13.23 1.54
N MET A 106 -5.12 -11.91 1.56
CA MET A 106 -5.76 -11.18 2.67
C MET A 106 -7.27 -11.39 2.62
N LEU A 107 -7.86 -11.78 3.75
CA LEU A 107 -9.29 -12.02 3.86
C LEU A 107 -10.02 -10.73 4.23
N PHE A 108 -11.16 -10.49 3.59
CA PHE A 108 -12.03 -9.36 3.91
C PHE A 108 -13.39 -9.85 4.43
N SER A 109 -13.82 -9.38 5.60
CA SER A 109 -15.16 -9.66 6.12
C SER A 109 -16.19 -8.78 5.42
N ASP A 110 -17.43 -9.27 5.29
CA ASP A 110 -18.57 -8.52 4.74
C ASP A 110 -18.45 -8.13 3.26
N HIS A 111 -17.51 -8.74 2.52
CA HIS A 111 -17.39 -8.59 1.08
C HIS A 111 -18.45 -9.42 0.34
N PRO A 112 -19.19 -8.87 -0.65
CA PRO A 112 -20.28 -9.57 -1.33
C PRO A 112 -19.82 -10.72 -2.24
N ASP A 113 -18.72 -10.56 -2.99
CA ASP A 113 -18.15 -11.58 -3.89
C ASP A 113 -16.62 -11.62 -3.81
N LEU A 114 -16.07 -12.29 -2.79
CA LEU A 114 -14.63 -12.43 -2.63
C LEU A 114 -14.11 -13.63 -3.45
N ARG A 115 -13.71 -13.36 -4.69
CA ARG A 115 -13.08 -14.34 -5.59
C ARG A 115 -11.89 -13.72 -6.33
N ARG A 116 -11.04 -14.60 -6.85
CA ARG A 116 -9.88 -14.27 -7.70
C ARG A 116 -10.29 -13.31 -8.84
N LEU A 117 -9.37 -12.45 -9.23
CA LEU A 117 -9.61 -11.40 -10.20
C LEU A 117 -8.59 -11.42 -11.35
N LEU A 118 -7.31 -11.55 -11.02
CA LEU A 118 -6.21 -11.46 -11.97
C LEU A 118 -5.60 -12.83 -12.29
N THR A 119 -5.56 -13.75 -11.34
CA THR A 119 -4.99 -15.08 -11.55
C THR A 119 -5.89 -15.99 -12.37
N ASP A 120 -5.29 -17.01 -12.98
CA ASP A 120 -6.03 -18.04 -13.71
C ASP A 120 -7.01 -18.79 -12.78
N TYR A 121 -8.10 -19.33 -13.34
CA TYR A 121 -9.18 -19.96 -12.58
C TYR A 121 -8.70 -21.13 -11.71
N GLY A 122 -7.72 -21.89 -12.19
CA GLY A 122 -7.13 -23.03 -11.48
C GLY A 122 -5.85 -22.69 -10.70
N PHE A 123 -5.48 -21.42 -10.60
CA PHE A 123 -4.22 -21.02 -9.99
C PHE A 123 -4.18 -21.38 -8.50
N GLN A 124 -3.04 -21.88 -8.02
CA GLN A 124 -2.84 -22.23 -6.62
C GLN A 124 -1.72 -21.36 -6.03
N GLY A 125 -2.02 -20.70 -4.91
CA GLY A 125 -1.13 -19.72 -4.29
C GLY A 125 -1.47 -18.27 -4.60
N HIS A 126 -0.63 -17.38 -4.06
CA HIS A 126 -0.77 -15.92 -4.06
C HIS A 126 0.54 -15.29 -4.57
N PRO A 127 0.57 -14.73 -5.80
CA PRO A 127 1.81 -14.38 -6.49
C PRO A 127 2.69 -13.31 -5.83
N LEU A 128 2.11 -12.33 -5.14
CA LEU A 128 2.87 -11.19 -4.59
C LEU A 128 3.40 -11.43 -3.18
N ARG A 129 3.12 -12.61 -2.60
CA ARG A 129 3.76 -13.01 -1.35
C ARG A 129 5.26 -13.25 -1.57
N LYS A 130 6.07 -12.90 -0.57
CA LYS A 130 7.54 -13.01 -0.67
C LYS A 130 8.05 -14.46 -0.71
N ASP A 131 7.23 -15.42 -0.29
CA ASP A 131 7.50 -16.85 -0.39
C ASP A 131 7.24 -17.44 -1.78
N PHE A 132 6.56 -16.71 -2.68
CA PHE A 132 6.21 -17.23 -4.00
C PHE A 132 7.37 -17.07 -5.00
N PRO A 133 7.76 -18.12 -5.75
CA PRO A 133 8.85 -18.04 -6.72
C PRO A 133 8.45 -17.17 -7.91
N MET A 134 9.39 -16.41 -8.45
CA MET A 134 9.15 -15.46 -9.56
C MET A 134 8.53 -16.14 -10.80
N THR A 135 8.93 -17.37 -11.11
CA THR A 135 8.41 -18.12 -12.26
C THR A 135 7.09 -18.83 -11.98
N GLY A 136 6.71 -18.96 -10.72
CA GLY A 136 5.60 -19.82 -10.29
C GLY A 136 5.94 -21.31 -10.36
N TYR A 137 4.92 -22.13 -10.15
CA TYR A 137 5.06 -23.59 -10.05
C TYR A 137 4.65 -24.34 -11.32
N VAL A 138 3.76 -23.74 -12.13
CA VAL A 138 3.17 -24.37 -13.30
C VAL A 138 3.40 -23.56 -14.58
N GLU A 139 3.69 -24.25 -15.67
CA GLU A 139 3.72 -23.74 -17.03
C GLU A 139 2.59 -24.38 -17.86
N VAL A 140 2.20 -23.70 -18.94
CA VAL A 140 1.15 -24.18 -19.85
C VAL A 140 1.75 -24.56 -21.19
N ARG A 141 1.37 -25.73 -21.71
CA ARG A 141 1.68 -26.15 -23.08
C ARG A 141 0.46 -26.74 -23.77
N TYR A 142 0.42 -26.66 -25.10
CA TYR A 142 -0.57 -27.37 -25.89
C TYR A 142 -0.14 -28.83 -26.08
N ASP A 143 -1.04 -29.77 -25.79
CA ASP A 143 -0.84 -31.19 -26.05
C ASP A 143 -1.67 -31.61 -27.28
N GLU A 144 -0.99 -32.01 -28.34
CA GLU A 144 -1.63 -32.45 -29.59
C GLU A 144 -2.44 -33.75 -29.42
N GLN A 145 -1.99 -34.66 -28.55
CA GLN A 145 -2.68 -35.94 -28.34
C GLN A 145 -4.03 -35.75 -27.67
N GLN A 146 -4.09 -34.82 -26.71
CA GLN A 146 -5.30 -34.51 -25.94
C GLN A 146 -6.10 -33.34 -26.55
N ARG A 147 -5.54 -32.65 -27.56
CA ARG A 147 -6.10 -31.44 -28.19
C ARG A 147 -6.55 -30.37 -27.20
N ARG A 148 -5.79 -30.19 -26.11
CA ARG A 148 -6.08 -29.23 -25.04
C ARG A 148 -4.81 -28.64 -24.46
N VAL A 149 -4.96 -27.52 -23.75
CA VAL A 149 -3.88 -26.92 -22.95
C VAL A 149 -3.75 -27.73 -21.66
N VAL A 150 -2.52 -28.14 -21.34
CA VAL A 150 -2.18 -28.87 -20.12
C VAL A 150 -1.25 -28.03 -19.24
N TYR A 151 -1.41 -28.17 -17.93
CA TYR A 151 -0.57 -27.54 -16.91
C TYR A 151 0.51 -28.55 -16.48
N GLU A 152 1.77 -28.16 -16.56
CA GLU A 152 2.91 -29.00 -16.16
C GLU A 152 3.81 -28.24 -15.18
N PRO A 153 4.62 -28.93 -14.36
CA PRO A 153 5.61 -28.28 -13.53
C PRO A 153 6.60 -27.47 -14.39
N VAL A 154 6.94 -26.27 -13.95
CA VAL A 154 7.84 -25.36 -14.69
C VAL A 154 9.19 -26.03 -14.98
N LYS A 155 9.62 -25.97 -16.24
CA LYS A 155 10.95 -26.40 -16.66
C LYS A 155 11.58 -25.35 -17.57
N LEU A 156 12.27 -24.40 -16.93
CA LEU A 156 13.01 -23.37 -17.65
C LEU A 156 14.23 -23.95 -18.38
N THR A 157 14.42 -23.57 -19.64
CA THR A 157 15.65 -23.86 -20.39
C THR A 157 16.84 -23.06 -19.88
N GLN A 158 16.58 -21.85 -19.38
CA GLN A 158 17.54 -21.00 -18.69
C GLN A 158 16.90 -20.47 -17.41
N GLU A 159 17.55 -20.73 -16.29
CA GLU A 159 17.09 -20.24 -14.98
C GLU A 159 17.21 -18.72 -14.87
N PHE A 160 16.36 -18.14 -14.03
CA PHE A 160 16.43 -16.73 -13.69
C PHE A 160 17.74 -16.43 -12.96
N ARG A 161 18.53 -15.49 -13.50
CA ARG A 161 19.80 -15.06 -12.90
C ARG A 161 19.54 -13.90 -11.95
N GLN A 162 19.60 -14.16 -10.66
CA GLN A 162 19.55 -13.13 -9.64
C GLN A 162 20.91 -12.48 -9.50
N PHE A 163 20.98 -11.18 -9.80
CA PHE A 163 22.18 -10.37 -9.56
C PHE A 163 22.01 -9.61 -8.25
N ASP A 164 23.02 -9.67 -7.39
CA ASP A 164 23.08 -8.84 -6.20
C ASP A 164 23.75 -7.51 -6.56
N PHE A 165 23.00 -6.43 -6.41
CA PHE A 165 23.47 -5.06 -6.64
C PHE A 165 23.76 -4.31 -5.34
N LEU A 166 23.62 -4.96 -4.17
CA LEU A 166 23.93 -4.34 -2.90
C LEU A 166 25.43 -4.05 -2.82
N SER A 167 25.75 -2.77 -2.66
CA SER A 167 27.10 -2.35 -2.33
C SER A 167 27.47 -2.88 -0.94
N PRO A 168 28.69 -3.44 -0.75
CA PRO A 168 29.17 -3.81 0.57
C PRO A 168 29.48 -2.59 1.45
N TRP A 169 29.52 -1.39 0.86
CA TRP A 169 29.74 -0.12 1.54
C TRP A 169 28.40 0.57 1.82
N GLU A 170 28.24 1.06 3.05
CA GLU A 170 27.14 1.95 3.43
C GLU A 170 27.19 3.20 2.54
N GLY A 171 26.05 3.54 1.92
CA GLY A 171 25.96 4.67 1.01
C GLY A 171 26.40 5.96 1.71
N ALA A 172 27.03 6.88 0.99
CA ALA A 172 27.38 8.17 1.56
C ALA A 172 26.11 8.83 2.12
N GLU A 173 26.12 9.16 3.42
CA GLU A 173 25.10 10.01 4.01
C GLU A 173 25.19 11.37 3.32
N TYR A 174 24.37 11.60 2.31
CA TYR A 174 24.14 12.93 1.79
C TYR A 174 23.17 13.60 2.77
N PRO A 175 23.60 14.62 3.52
CA PRO A 175 22.63 15.46 4.23
C PRO A 175 21.74 16.05 3.15
N THR A 176 20.45 15.74 3.19
CA THR A 176 19.43 16.22 2.25
C THR A 176 19.39 17.74 2.07
N ASP A 177 20.06 18.50 2.95
CA ASP A 177 20.02 19.95 3.01
C ASP A 177 21.20 20.66 2.33
N VAL A 178 22.22 19.96 1.82
CA VAL A 178 23.42 20.64 1.27
C VAL A 178 23.86 20.04 -0.05
N LEU A 179 23.07 20.26 -1.09
CA LEU A 179 23.66 20.44 -2.41
C LEU A 179 24.39 21.79 -2.41
N PRO A 180 25.68 21.86 -2.79
CA PRO A 180 26.40 23.13 -2.88
C PRO A 180 25.70 24.06 -3.88
N GLY A 181 24.94 25.04 -3.37
CA GLY A 181 24.12 25.95 -4.17
C GLY A 181 22.73 26.28 -3.62
N ASP A 182 22.16 25.46 -2.72
CA ASP A 182 20.80 25.62 -2.19
C ASP A 182 20.68 26.48 -0.92
N GLU A 183 21.77 27.12 -0.48
CA GLU A 183 21.81 27.98 0.71
C GLU A 183 20.79 29.14 0.69
N LYS A 184 20.33 29.56 -0.51
CA LYS A 184 19.29 30.59 -0.68
C LYS A 184 17.86 30.08 -0.50
N ALA A 185 17.59 28.78 -0.73
CA ALA A 185 16.27 28.21 -0.56
C ALA A 185 15.87 28.16 0.93
N ALA A 186 16.83 27.85 1.81
CA ALA A 186 16.64 27.89 3.26
C ALA A 186 16.41 29.31 3.81
N GLN A 187 17.09 30.32 3.26
CA GLN A 187 16.93 31.72 3.69
C GLN A 187 15.55 32.30 3.31
N ALA A 188 14.94 31.86 2.20
CA ALA A 188 13.62 32.33 1.78
C ALA A 188 12.50 31.92 2.74
N ILE A 189 12.63 30.77 3.41
CA ILE A 189 11.64 30.26 4.37
C ILE A 189 11.69 31.03 5.70
N ALA A 190 12.89 31.46 6.14
CA ALA A 190 13.09 32.13 7.42
C ALA A 190 12.62 33.60 7.44
N VAL A 191 12.55 34.28 6.30
CA VAL A 191 12.24 35.73 6.22
C VAL A 191 10.73 36.02 6.31
N GLY A 192 9.87 35.00 6.16
CA GLY A 192 8.40 35.18 6.12
C GLY A 192 7.68 35.35 7.47
N THR A 193 8.35 35.20 8.62
CA THR A 193 7.67 35.09 9.94
C THR A 193 7.88 36.27 10.89
N THR A 194 8.47 37.39 10.46
CA THR A 194 8.62 38.57 11.34
C THR A 194 7.96 39.81 10.74
N ALA A 195 6.65 39.96 11.00
CA ALA A 195 6.00 41.27 10.96
C ALA A 195 6.30 41.99 12.30
N PRO A 196 7.04 43.11 12.32
CA PRO A 196 7.27 43.84 13.56
C PRO A 196 6.03 44.66 13.92
N SER A 197 5.42 44.31 15.06
CA SER A 197 4.59 45.20 15.83
C SER A 197 5.49 46.19 16.59
N GLY A 198 5.13 47.48 16.61
CA GLY A 198 5.79 48.47 17.46
C GLY A 198 5.69 49.90 16.93
N GLY A 199 4.74 50.67 17.46
CA GLY A 199 4.63 52.11 17.22
C GLY A 199 5.55 52.95 18.12
N LYS A 200 5.85 54.17 17.66
CA LYS A 200 5.43 55.45 18.30
C LYS A 200 6.18 56.63 17.65
N ALA A 201 5.41 57.58 17.13
CA ALA A 201 5.49 59.00 17.46
C ALA A 201 4.05 59.55 17.42
#